data_AF-A0AAW7X2M6-F1
#
_entry.id   AF-A0AAW7X2M6-F1
#
_cell.length_a   1.000
_cell.length_b   1.000
_cell.length_c   1.000
_cell.angle_alpha   90.00
_cell.angle_beta   90.00
_cell.angle_gamma   90.00
#
_symmetry.space_group_name_H-M   'P 1'
#
loop_
_entity.id
_entity.type
_entity.pdbx_description
1 polymer ?
#
loop_
_entity_poly.entity_id
_entity_poly.type
_entity_poly.pdbx_seq_one_letter_code
_entity_poly.pdbx_strand_id
1 'polypeptide(L)'
;MNLEEYGIEIKQVDQIDDGILAHWEATADNIDLFGIAAVNEDLPEYQWSVCVNAAEFICDEPLESKFRYRIAEAIRAVKGVNKLEEADREVWIVDGTLNGRELLEAIVKVLVELKPEIVTYLNAH
;
A
#
# COMPACT_ATOMS: atom_id res chain seq x y z
N MET A 1 12.89 9.37 6.09
CA MET A 1 13.26 8.21 5.26
C MET A 1 13.43 8.72 3.86
N ASN A 2 14.55 8.40 3.20
CA ASN A 2 14.81 8.78 1.82
C ASN A 2 14.41 7.60 0.92
N LEU A 3 13.35 7.75 0.13
CA LEU A 3 12.82 6.66 -0.72
C LEU A 3 13.82 6.27 -1.83
N GLU A 4 14.61 7.24 -2.30
CA GLU A 4 15.62 7.05 -3.35
C GLU A 4 16.73 6.08 -2.91
N GLU A 5 17.07 6.04 -1.61
CA GLU A 5 18.05 5.08 -1.05
C GLU A 5 17.58 3.63 -1.17
N TYR A 6 16.28 3.40 -1.33
CA TYR A 6 15.67 2.10 -1.53
C TYR A 6 15.32 1.82 -3.00
N GLY A 7 15.65 2.75 -3.91
CA GLY A 7 15.25 2.67 -5.32
C GLY A 7 13.74 2.73 -5.50
N ILE A 8 13.02 3.39 -4.58
CA ILE A 8 11.55 3.52 -4.62
C ILE A 8 11.21 4.94 -5.05
N GLU A 9 10.34 5.07 -6.04
CA GLU A 9 9.74 6.33 -6.43
C GLU A 9 8.21 6.20 -6.36
N ILE A 10 7.54 7.21 -5.82
CA ILE A 10 6.07 7.28 -5.83
C ILE A 10 5.69 8.37 -6.82
N LYS A 11 4.90 8.00 -7.82
CA LYS A 11 4.45 8.90 -8.88
C LYS A 11 2.94 8.86 -9.04
N GLN A 12 2.40 9.98 -9.50
CA GLN A 12 1.03 10.02 -9.99
C GLN A 12 1.03 9.43 -11.38
N VAL A 13 0.09 8.52 -11.64
CA VAL A 13 -0.12 7.97 -12.98
C VAL A 13 -1.09 8.90 -13.70
N ASP A 14 -0.78 9.18 -14.97
CA ASP A 14 -1.69 9.95 -15.82
C ASP A 14 -3.06 9.28 -15.86
N GLN A 15 -4.12 10.07 -15.99
CA GLN A 15 -5.47 9.53 -16.03
C GLN A 15 -5.66 8.68 -17.30
N ILE A 16 -5.85 7.38 -17.12
CA ILE A 16 -6.05 6.42 -18.22
C ILE A 16 -7.56 6.09 -18.40
N ASP A 17 -8.37 6.34 -17.38
CA ASP A 17 -9.81 6.05 -17.33
C ASP A 17 -10.59 7.22 -16.70
N ASP A 18 -11.72 7.59 -17.30
CA ASP A 18 -12.60 8.67 -16.82
C ASP A 18 -13.26 8.31 -15.46
N GLY A 19 -13.34 7.02 -15.12
CA GLY A 19 -13.81 6.53 -13.82
C GLY A 19 -12.77 6.59 -12.70
N ILE A 20 -11.51 6.93 -13.01
CA ILE A 20 -10.43 7.06 -12.03
C ILE A 20 -10.12 8.54 -11.82
N LEU A 21 -10.45 9.04 -10.63
CA LEU A 21 -10.22 10.43 -10.24
C LEU A 21 -8.74 10.69 -9.91
N ALA A 22 -8.04 9.70 -9.37
CA ALA A 22 -6.60 9.77 -9.11
C ALA A 22 -5.99 8.37 -9.02
N HIS A 23 -4.74 8.21 -9.48
CA HIS A 23 -3.97 6.99 -9.33
C HIS A 23 -2.53 7.32 -8.96
N TRP A 24 -2.02 6.67 -7.93
CA TRP A 24 -0.63 6.71 -7.51
C TRP A 24 -0.07 5.30 -7.48
N GLU A 25 1.18 5.14 -7.92
CA GLU A 25 1.90 3.87 -7.86
C GLU A 25 3.33 4.08 -7.36
N ALA A 26 3.87 3.06 -6.69
CA ALA A 26 5.29 2.97 -6.42
C ALA A 26 6.01 2.19 -7.52
N THR A 27 7.07 2.78 -8.07
CA THR A 27 8.05 2.08 -8.90
C THR A 27 9.22 1.65 -8.04
N ALA A 28 9.65 0.40 -8.18
CA ALA A 28 10.79 -0.16 -7.46
C ALA A 28 11.40 -1.35 -8.22
N ASP A 29 12.68 -1.62 -8.00
CA ASP A 29 13.36 -2.79 -8.59
C ASP A 29 12.76 -4.13 -8.12
N ASN A 30 12.24 -4.17 -6.90
CA ASN A 30 11.55 -5.33 -6.34
C ASN A 30 10.07 -5.02 -6.14
N ILE A 31 9.28 -5.24 -7.19
CA ILE A 31 7.84 -4.95 -7.20
C ILE A 31 7.03 -5.95 -6.36
N ASP A 32 7.54 -7.17 -6.12
CA ASP A 32 6.85 -8.12 -5.24
C ASP A 32 6.89 -7.63 -3.78
N LEU A 33 7.94 -6.90 -3.40
CA LEU A 33 8.08 -6.31 -2.08
C LEU A 33 7.47 -4.90 -1.98
N PHE A 34 7.65 -4.07 -3.01
CA PHE A 34 7.32 -2.63 -2.97
C PHE A 34 6.26 -2.19 -3.97
N GLY A 35 5.67 -3.13 -4.72
CA GLY A 35 4.54 -2.87 -5.59
C GLY A 35 3.33 -2.49 -4.75
N ILE A 36 3.01 -1.21 -4.77
CA ILE A 36 1.85 -0.65 -4.10
C ILE A 36 1.19 0.39 -5.00
N ALA A 37 -0.13 0.46 -4.93
CA ALA A 37 -0.93 1.41 -5.70
C ALA A 37 -2.07 1.95 -4.84
N ALA A 38 -2.44 3.20 -5.05
CA ALA A 38 -3.61 3.84 -4.46
C ALA A 38 -4.45 4.45 -5.58
N VAL A 39 -5.68 3.97 -5.73
CA VAL A 39 -6.62 4.37 -6.77
C VAL A 39 -7.84 5.02 -6.13
N ASN A 40 -8.20 6.20 -6.59
CA ASN A 40 -9.45 6.87 -6.26
C ASN A 40 -10.40 6.73 -7.44
N GLU A 41 -11.48 5.98 -7.24
CA GLU A 41 -12.50 5.73 -8.25
C GLU A 41 -13.70 6.67 -8.02
N ASP A 42 -14.40 7.05 -9.09
CA ASP A 42 -15.63 7.84 -9.01
C ASP A 42 -16.83 6.98 -8.58
N LEU A 43 -16.73 6.40 -7.38
CA LEU A 43 -17.73 5.54 -6.76
C LEU A 43 -18.24 6.14 -5.44
N PRO A 44 -19.55 6.04 -5.12
CA PRO A 44 -20.14 6.69 -3.95
C PRO A 44 -19.62 6.20 -2.59
N GLU A 45 -19.06 4.99 -2.53
CA GLU A 45 -18.75 4.29 -1.26
C GLU A 45 -17.29 3.83 -1.12
N TYR A 46 -16.41 4.13 -2.10
CA TYR A 46 -15.03 3.66 -2.13
C TYR A 46 -14.08 4.75 -2.65
N GLN A 47 -13.75 5.73 -1.79
CA GLN A 47 -12.92 6.86 -2.23
C GLN A 47 -11.48 6.45 -2.55
N TRP A 48 -10.91 5.48 -1.86
CA TRP A 48 -9.57 4.98 -2.17
C TRP A 48 -9.47 3.47 -1.98
N SER A 49 -8.96 2.79 -3.01
CA SER A 49 -8.52 1.41 -2.95
C SER A 49 -7.01 1.38 -2.93
N VAL A 50 -6.42 0.73 -1.92
CA VAL A 50 -4.97 0.60 -1.76
C VAL A 50 -4.58 -0.85 -1.90
N CYS A 51 -3.72 -1.13 -2.88
CA CYS A 51 -3.17 -2.46 -3.12
C CYS A 51 -1.72 -2.55 -2.60
N VAL A 52 -1.38 -3.65 -1.92
CA VAL A 52 -0.02 -3.96 -1.45
C VAL A 52 0.38 -5.36 -1.89
N ASN A 53 1.15 -5.49 -2.97
CA ASN A 53 1.48 -6.77 -3.60
C ASN A 53 2.09 -7.79 -2.63
N ALA A 54 2.99 -7.35 -1.75
CA ALA A 54 3.65 -8.24 -0.78
C ALA A 54 2.64 -9.00 0.11
N ALA A 55 1.47 -8.41 0.36
CA ALA A 55 0.43 -9.03 1.17
C ALA A 55 -0.15 -10.28 0.52
N GLU A 56 -0.18 -10.36 -0.82
CA GLU A 56 -0.69 -11.52 -1.56
C GLU A 56 0.05 -12.81 -1.16
N PHE A 57 1.36 -12.69 -0.93
CA PHE A 57 2.25 -13.81 -0.68
C PHE A 57 2.40 -14.17 0.80
N ILE A 58 2.30 -13.19 1.71
CA ILE A 58 2.53 -13.40 3.15
C ILE A 58 1.28 -14.05 3.77
N CYS A 59 1.27 -15.39 3.82
CA CYS A 59 0.10 -16.20 4.22
C CYS A 59 0.33 -17.08 5.46
N ASP A 60 1.48 -16.95 6.15
CA ASP A 60 1.78 -17.75 7.33
C ASP A 60 2.03 -16.90 8.57
N GLU A 61 1.55 -17.43 9.70
CA GLU A 61 1.81 -16.87 11.02
C GLU A 61 3.26 -17.15 11.49
N PRO A 62 3.88 -16.23 12.25
CA PRO A 62 3.29 -15.00 12.81
C PRO A 62 3.39 -13.77 11.90
N LEU A 63 3.92 -13.92 10.67
CA LEU A 63 4.25 -12.78 9.82
C LEU A 63 3.00 -12.15 9.20
N GLU A 64 2.01 -12.95 8.80
CA GLU A 64 0.75 -12.46 8.21
C GLU A 64 0.05 -11.47 9.13
N SER A 65 -0.33 -11.88 10.35
CA SER A 65 -1.04 -11.00 11.29
C SER A 65 -0.22 -9.75 11.62
N LYS A 66 1.10 -9.89 11.79
CA LYS A 66 1.99 -8.75 12.03
C LYS A 66 2.00 -7.79 10.85
N PHE A 67 2.14 -8.29 9.63
CA PHE A 67 2.18 -7.48 8.41
C PHE A 67 0.88 -6.70 8.24
N ARG A 68 -0.27 -7.39 8.27
CA ARG A 68 -1.60 -6.76 8.10
C ARG A 68 -1.85 -5.69 9.15
N TYR A 69 -1.57 -5.98 10.42
CA TYR A 69 -1.70 -5.00 11.51
C TYR A 69 -0.85 -3.75 11.26
N ARG A 70 0.43 -3.92 10.88
CA ARG A 70 1.35 -2.80 10.67
C ARG A 70 0.95 -1.93 9.48
N ILE A 71 0.47 -2.53 8.39
CA ILE A 71 -0.07 -1.80 7.23
C ILE A 71 -1.33 -1.02 7.60
N ALA A 72 -2.28 -1.67 8.25
CA ALA A 72 -3.54 -1.04 8.66
C ALA A 72 -3.31 0.15 9.61
N GLU A 73 -2.42 0.00 10.59
CA GLU A 73 -2.04 1.09 11.51
C GLU A 73 -1.39 2.26 10.78
N ALA A 74 -0.51 1.98 9.80
CA ALA A 74 0.14 3.04 9.03
C ALA A 74 -0.86 3.81 8.17
N ILE A 75 -1.83 3.13 7.55
CA ILE A 75 -2.92 3.77 6.81
C ILE A 75 -3.77 4.63 7.75
N ARG A 76 -4.21 4.09 8.89
CA ARG A 76 -5.02 4.83 9.88
C ARG A 76 -4.33 6.08 10.43
N ALA A 77 -3.00 6.09 10.47
CA ALA A 77 -2.21 7.23 10.93
C ALA A 77 -2.13 8.38 9.89
N VAL A 78 -2.51 8.15 8.63
CA VAL A 78 -2.51 9.20 7.60
C VAL A 78 -3.61 10.20 7.90
N LYS A 79 -3.26 11.49 7.90
CA LYS A 79 -4.20 12.58 8.19
C LYS A 79 -5.30 12.59 7.13
N GLY A 80 -6.55 12.63 7.59
CA GLY A 80 -7.72 12.67 6.73
C GLY A 80 -8.39 11.32 6.51
N VAL A 81 -7.75 10.21 6.93
CA VAL A 81 -8.40 8.89 6.98
C VAL A 81 -9.48 8.89 8.05
N ASN A 82 -10.70 8.52 7.65
CA ASN A 82 -11.87 8.40 8.52
C ASN A 82 -12.21 6.93 8.79
N LYS A 83 -12.14 6.09 7.77
CA LYS A 83 -12.42 4.65 7.86
C LYS A 83 -11.40 3.85 7.05
N LEU A 84 -11.20 2.62 7.50
CA LEU A 84 -10.36 1.63 6.85
C LEU A 84 -11.02 0.26 6.98
N GLU A 85 -11.17 -0.42 5.85
CA GLU A 85 -11.67 -1.78 5.72
C GLU A 85 -10.67 -2.64 4.94
N GLU A 86 -10.52 -3.90 5.31
CA GLU A 86 -9.73 -4.89 4.57
C GLU A 86 -10.69 -5.61 3.61
N ALA A 87 -10.62 -5.30 2.32
CA ALA A 87 -11.52 -5.86 1.32
C ALA A 87 -11.01 -7.19 0.76
N ASP A 88 -9.69 -7.35 0.67
CA ASP A 88 -9.03 -8.61 0.35
C ASP A 88 -7.72 -8.76 1.17
N ARG A 89 -6.88 -9.74 0.84
CA ARG A 89 -5.57 -9.92 1.48
C ARG A 89 -4.63 -8.76 1.18
N GLU A 90 -4.63 -8.31 -0.05
CA GLU A 90 -3.77 -7.26 -0.58
C GLU A 90 -4.47 -5.92 -0.79
N VAL A 91 -5.79 -5.86 -0.54
CA VAL A 91 -6.60 -4.67 -0.80
C VAL A 91 -7.22 -4.11 0.47
N TRP A 92 -6.96 -2.82 0.70
CA TRP A 92 -7.58 -1.99 1.73
C TRP A 92 -8.43 -0.89 1.11
N ILE A 93 -9.64 -0.71 1.63
CA ILE A 93 -10.52 0.40 1.29
C ILE A 93 -10.38 1.49 2.33
N VAL A 94 -10.13 2.71 1.86
CA VAL A 94 -9.91 3.88 2.70
C VAL A 94 -10.93 4.97 2.34
N ASP A 95 -11.64 5.44 3.36
CA ASP A 95 -12.54 6.60 3.26
C ASP A 95 -11.90 7.80 3.95
N GLY A 96 -11.94 8.98 3.31
CA GLY A 96 -11.35 10.18 3.87
C GLY A 96 -10.87 11.23 2.87
N THR A 97 -10.67 12.45 3.36
CA THR A 97 -10.11 13.55 2.57
C THR A 97 -8.58 13.53 2.67
N LEU A 98 -7.94 12.78 1.77
CA LEU A 98 -6.51 12.49 1.80
C LEU A 98 -5.88 12.52 0.41
N ASN A 99 -4.55 12.44 0.36
CA ASN A 99 -3.79 12.27 -0.88
C ASN A 99 -3.27 10.82 -0.98
N GLY A 100 -3.50 10.17 -2.13
CA GLY A 100 -2.99 8.82 -2.40
C GLY A 100 -1.47 8.68 -2.20
N ARG A 101 -0.69 9.72 -2.50
CA ARG A 101 0.76 9.73 -2.23
C ARG A 101 1.09 9.51 -0.75
N GLU A 102 0.35 10.15 0.16
CA GLU A 102 0.59 10.06 1.60
C GLU A 102 0.29 8.66 2.13
N LEU A 103 -0.72 7.98 1.56
CA LEU A 103 -0.99 6.56 1.83
C LEU A 103 0.20 5.68 1.44
N LEU A 104 0.68 5.84 0.20
CA LEU A 104 1.81 5.05 -0.29
C LEU A 104 3.08 5.32 0.53
N GLU A 105 3.38 6.58 0.87
CA GLU A 105 4.53 6.93 1.71
C GLU A 105 4.45 6.32 3.12
N ALA A 106 3.26 6.20 3.71
CA ALA A 106 3.06 5.54 4.99
C ALA A 106 3.31 4.02 4.90
N ILE A 107 2.82 3.39 3.83
CA ILE A 107 2.97 1.96 3.58
C ILE A 107 4.43 1.59 3.28
N VAL A 108 5.12 2.35 2.43
CA VAL A 108 6.54 2.08 2.12
C VAL A 108 7.40 2.08 3.38
N LYS A 109 7.12 2.94 4.36
CA LYS A 109 7.85 2.94 5.64
C LYS A 109 7.74 1.58 6.34
N VAL A 110 6.53 1.02 6.39
CA VAL A 110 6.30 -0.31 6.96
C VAL A 110 7.01 -1.39 6.16
N LEU A 111 6.93 -1.36 4.84
CA LEU A 111 7.59 -2.34 3.97
C LEU A 111 9.11 -2.31 4.11
N VAL A 112 9.70 -1.12 4.22
CA VAL A 112 11.14 -0.94 4.47
C VAL A 112 11.53 -1.52 5.82
N GLU A 113 10.73 -1.28 6.88
CA GLU A 113 11.00 -1.81 8.21
C GLU A 113 10.86 -3.34 8.28
N LEU A 114 9.86 -3.91 7.60
CA LEU A 114 9.61 -5.35 7.57
C LEU A 114 10.43 -6.10 6.51
N LYS A 115 11.15 -5.39 5.63
CA LYS A 115 11.91 -5.95 4.51
C LYS A 115 12.75 -7.18 4.88
N PRO A 116 13.54 -7.21 5.98
CA PRO A 116 14.34 -8.38 6.33
C PRO A 116 13.50 -9.65 6.57
N GLU A 117 12.33 -9.50 7.20
CA GLU A 117 11.42 -10.60 7.50
C GLU A 117 10.70 -11.06 6.24
N ILE A 118 10.19 -10.11 5.44
CA ILE A 118 9.50 -10.42 4.18
C ILE A 118 10.43 -11.11 3.20
N VAL A 119 11.66 -10.61 3.00
CA VAL A 119 12.65 -11.25 2.11
C VAL A 119 13.02 -12.65 2.59
N THR A 120 13.16 -12.84 3.90
CA THR A 120 13.41 -14.18 4.48
C THR A 120 12.25 -15.13 4.18
N TYR A 121 11.02 -14.65 4.34
CA TYR A 121 9.80 -15.41 4.09
C TYR A 121 9.65 -15.78 2.61
N LEU A 122 9.81 -14.81 1.71
CA LEU A 122 9.68 -15.01 0.25
C LEU A 122 10.77 -15.91 -0.32
N ASN A 123 11.97 -15.98 0.28
CA ASN A 123 13.02 -16.90 -0.17
C ASN A 123 12.81 -18.33 0.34
N ALA A 124 11.95 -18.54 1.34
CA ALA A 124 11.65 -19.84 1.92
C ALA A 124 10.47 -20.55 1.23
N HIS A 125 9.74 -19.84 0.36
CA HIS A 125 8.57 -20.29 -0.37
C HIS A 125 8.78 -20.11 -1.88
#